data_AF-A0A2V5TXR1-F1
#
_entry.id   AF-A0A2V5TXR1-F1
#
_cell.length_a   1.000
_cell.length_b   1.000
_cell.length_c   1.000
_cell.angle_alpha   90.00
_cell.angle_beta   90.00
_cell.angle_gamma   90.00
#
_symmetry.space_group_name_H-M   'P 1'
#
loop_
_entity.id
_entity.type
_entity.pdbx_description
1 polymer ?
#
loop_
_entity_poly.entity_id
_entity_poly.type
_entity_poly.pdbx_seq_one_letter_code
_entity_poly.pdbx_strand_id
1 'polypeptide(L)'
;MKTKLDIMSSPKISVVAPAIAISCLLSLAVQAAAPAKTDAPATSQPKQKEFDSPKQAADALIQVAANFDVAAAKEILGPDSEDIVSSEDPVMDKNRALAFAAKANEKTSIEIDKKDPKRAILLVGNDDFPLPIPIVKRKGKWSFDTKVGREEILNRRIGANELNAIEICRGFDEAQHEY
;
A
#
# COMPACT_ATOMS: atom_id res chain seq x y z
N MET A 1 -46.86 47.55 16.25
CA MET A 1 -45.57 47.59 16.96
C MET A 1 -44.49 47.45 15.87
N LYS A 2 -44.03 48.56 15.26
CA LYS A 2 -42.82 49.36 15.62
C LYS A 2 -41.52 48.54 15.51
N THR A 3 -40.85 48.56 14.33
CA THR A 3 -39.58 49.28 13.95
C THR A 3 -38.32 48.44 14.24
N LYS A 4 -37.53 47.93 13.28
CA LYS A 4 -36.55 48.52 12.32
C LYS A 4 -35.35 49.23 13.00
N LEU A 5 -34.15 49.02 12.40
CA LEU A 5 -32.87 49.78 12.49
C LEU A 5 -31.96 49.47 13.69
N ASP A 6 -30.62 49.60 13.67
CA ASP A 6 -29.55 49.85 12.66
C ASP A 6 -28.23 49.66 13.44
N ILE A 7 -27.14 49.14 12.86
CA ILE A 7 -25.96 49.89 12.38
C ILE A 7 -25.19 50.75 13.43
N MET A 8 -23.85 50.78 13.25
CA MET A 8 -22.84 51.76 13.73
C MET A 8 -22.25 51.52 15.13
N SER A 9 -20.99 51.83 15.44
CA SER A 9 -19.83 52.40 14.72
C SER A 9 -18.64 52.43 15.71
N SER A 10 -17.41 52.34 15.22
CA SER A 10 -16.20 52.79 15.95
C SER A 10 -16.22 54.31 16.20
N PRO A 11 -15.35 54.82 17.09
CA PRO A 11 -14.33 55.80 16.66
C PRO A 11 -12.96 55.59 17.37
N LYS A 12 -11.82 55.63 16.65
CA LYS A 12 -10.95 56.75 16.24
C LYS A 12 -10.02 57.34 17.32
N ILE A 13 -8.71 57.15 17.07
CA ILE A 13 -7.60 58.13 17.02
C ILE A 13 -7.34 58.99 18.28
N SER A 14 -6.13 58.91 18.81
CA SER A 14 -5.42 60.12 19.26
C SER A 14 -3.91 60.02 19.02
N VAL A 15 -3.43 61.00 18.26
CA VAL A 15 -2.06 61.36 17.96
C VAL A 15 -1.54 62.27 19.07
N VAL A 16 -0.32 62.05 19.56
CA VAL A 16 0.53 63.13 20.10
C VAL A 16 1.99 62.84 19.74
N ALA A 17 2.62 63.80 19.06
CA ALA A 17 4.06 63.94 18.83
C ALA A 17 4.54 65.20 19.61
N PRO A 18 5.80 65.68 19.53
CA PRO A 18 7.12 65.06 19.32
C PRO A 18 8.18 65.56 20.34
N ALA A 19 9.40 65.01 20.35
CA ALA A 19 10.61 65.75 20.72
C ALA A 19 11.86 65.13 20.05
N ILE A 20 12.69 66.01 19.49
CA ILE A 20 13.81 65.76 18.59
C ILE A 20 15.10 65.52 19.38
N ALA A 21 15.90 64.51 19.00
CA ALA A 21 17.35 64.54 19.14
C ALA A 21 18.01 63.66 18.07
N ILE A 22 18.82 64.30 17.23
CA ILE A 22 19.60 63.71 16.14
C ILE A 22 20.90 63.12 16.73
N SER A 23 21.21 61.86 16.42
CA SER A 23 22.60 61.38 16.41
C SER A 23 22.74 60.18 15.46
N CYS A 24 23.56 60.36 14.43
CA CYS A 24 23.96 59.35 13.45
C CYS A 24 24.85 58.29 14.11
N LEU A 25 24.51 57.00 14.01
CA LEU A 25 25.49 55.92 13.97
C LEU A 25 24.97 54.76 13.10
N LEU A 26 25.74 54.42 12.07
CA LEU A 26 25.52 53.29 11.17
C LEU A 26 25.37 51.99 11.95
N SER A 27 24.34 51.20 11.66
CA SER A 27 24.25 49.80 12.07
C SER A 27 23.91 48.95 10.85
N LEU A 28 24.82 48.04 10.51
CA LEU A 28 24.71 47.07 9.43
C LEU A 28 23.44 46.23 9.63
N ALA A 29 22.56 46.21 8.62
CA ALA A 29 21.49 45.22 8.54
C ALA A 29 22.10 43.89 8.08
N VAL A 30 22.30 42.96 9.01
CA VAL A 30 22.52 41.55 8.68
C VAL A 30 21.16 40.97 8.29
N GLN A 31 20.94 40.82 6.98
CA GLN A 31 19.79 40.11 6.42
C GLN A 31 19.98 38.61 6.67
N ALA A 32 19.32 38.05 7.69
CA ALA A 32 19.25 36.62 7.88
C ALA A 32 18.36 36.01 6.79
N ALA A 33 18.98 35.50 5.71
CA ALA A 33 18.30 34.68 4.72
C ALA A 33 17.87 33.36 5.34
N ALA A 34 16.57 33.06 5.32
CA ALA A 34 16.06 31.74 5.69
C ALA A 34 16.69 30.67 4.77
N PRO A 35 17.15 29.53 5.29
CA PRO A 35 17.72 28.48 4.44
C PRO A 35 16.62 27.96 3.51
N ALA A 36 16.90 28.03 2.21
CA ALA A 36 16.08 27.38 1.19
C ALA A 36 15.94 25.90 1.55
N LYS A 37 14.70 25.41 1.62
CA LYS A 37 14.43 23.97 1.70
C LYS A 37 14.97 23.35 0.42
N THR A 38 16.09 22.66 0.53
CA THR A 38 16.62 21.81 -0.52
C THR A 38 15.58 20.73 -0.77
N ASP A 39 14.94 20.74 -1.94
CA ASP A 39 14.15 19.60 -2.41
C ASP A 39 15.08 18.39 -2.44
N ALA A 40 14.92 17.49 -1.46
CA ALA A 40 15.61 16.23 -1.49
C ALA A 40 15.22 15.53 -2.80
N PRO A 41 16.19 15.02 -3.59
CA PRO A 41 15.87 14.30 -4.80
C PRO A 41 14.92 13.16 -4.44
N ALA A 42 13.72 13.16 -5.03
CA ALA A 42 12.78 12.07 -4.91
C ALA A 42 13.53 10.79 -5.32
N THR A 43 13.82 9.93 -4.36
CA THR A 43 14.42 8.63 -4.63
C THR A 43 13.47 7.91 -5.58
N SER A 44 13.91 7.73 -6.83
CA SER A 44 13.21 6.91 -7.81
C SER A 44 12.97 5.55 -7.19
N GLN A 45 11.74 5.27 -6.75
CA GLN A 45 11.40 3.95 -6.26
C GLN A 45 11.72 2.95 -7.38
N PRO A 46 12.34 1.80 -7.07
CA PRO A 46 12.68 0.81 -8.07
C PRO A 46 11.43 0.49 -8.89
N LYS A 47 11.53 0.64 -10.20
CA LYS A 47 10.40 0.49 -11.11
C LYS A 47 9.96 -0.97 -11.07
N GLN A 48 8.73 -1.22 -10.63
CA GLN A 48 8.11 -2.55 -10.68
C GLN A 48 8.18 -3.12 -12.11
N LYS A 49 8.48 -4.41 -12.21
CA LYS A 49 8.56 -5.11 -13.50
C LYS A 49 7.20 -5.12 -14.20
N GLU A 50 7.24 -4.86 -15.50
CA GLU A 50 6.08 -4.75 -16.38
C GLU A 50 6.18 -5.81 -17.48
N PHE A 51 5.05 -6.40 -17.85
CA PHE A 51 4.95 -7.55 -18.76
C PHE A 51 4.04 -7.24 -19.95
N ASP A 52 4.20 -7.98 -21.07
CA ASP A 52 3.35 -7.81 -22.25
C ASP A 52 2.01 -8.53 -22.13
N SER A 53 1.94 -9.58 -21.30
CA SER A 53 0.73 -10.34 -21.04
C SER A 53 0.60 -10.73 -19.57
N PRO A 54 -0.62 -10.99 -19.08
CA PRO A 54 -0.81 -11.49 -17.71
C PRO A 54 -0.16 -12.87 -17.54
N LYS A 55 -0.07 -13.66 -18.62
CA LYS A 55 0.63 -14.94 -18.62
C LYS A 55 2.11 -14.81 -18.32
N GLN A 56 2.79 -13.87 -18.96
CA GLN A 56 4.21 -13.62 -18.67
C GLN A 56 4.43 -13.18 -17.22
N ALA A 57 3.53 -12.37 -16.66
CA ALA A 57 3.60 -11.96 -15.26
C ALA A 57 3.42 -13.15 -14.30
N ALA A 58 2.42 -14.00 -14.56
CA ALA A 58 2.17 -15.21 -13.79
C ALA A 58 3.35 -16.19 -13.84
N ASP A 59 3.82 -16.52 -15.04
CA ASP A 59 4.93 -17.45 -15.26
C ASP A 59 6.20 -16.95 -14.54
N ALA A 60 6.47 -15.63 -14.59
CA ALA A 60 7.60 -15.03 -13.90
C ALA A 60 7.47 -15.15 -12.37
N LEU A 61 6.29 -14.91 -11.80
CA LEU A 61 6.06 -15.04 -10.36
C LEU A 61 6.23 -16.50 -9.90
N ILE A 62 5.71 -17.46 -10.67
CA ILE A 62 5.83 -18.90 -10.38
C ILE A 62 7.31 -19.31 -10.39
N GLN A 63 8.07 -18.84 -11.40
CA GLN A 63 9.49 -19.16 -11.52
C GLN A 63 10.32 -18.63 -10.33
N VAL A 64 10.12 -17.37 -9.93
CA VAL A 64 10.88 -16.81 -8.79
C VAL A 64 10.49 -17.48 -7.48
N ALA A 65 9.22 -17.90 -7.32
CA ALA A 65 8.78 -18.65 -6.16
C ALA A 65 9.40 -20.05 -6.09
N ALA A 66 9.49 -20.75 -7.23
CA ALA A 66 10.12 -22.07 -7.31
C ALA A 66 11.61 -22.04 -6.92
N ASN A 67 12.30 -20.93 -7.21
CA ASN A 67 13.71 -20.73 -6.86
C ASN A 67 13.91 -20.05 -5.50
N PHE A 68 12.83 -19.62 -4.83
CA PHE A 68 12.88 -18.77 -3.65
C PHE A 68 13.77 -17.53 -3.84
N ASP A 69 13.63 -16.86 -4.99
CA ASP A 69 14.36 -15.63 -5.30
C ASP A 69 13.56 -14.42 -4.79
N VAL A 70 13.81 -14.06 -3.53
CA VAL A 70 13.13 -12.96 -2.84
C VAL A 70 13.40 -11.61 -3.53
N ALA A 71 14.61 -11.38 -4.04
CA ALA A 71 14.95 -10.12 -4.70
C ALA A 71 14.16 -9.96 -6.00
N ALA A 72 14.15 -10.99 -6.85
CA ALA A 72 13.38 -10.97 -8.08
C ALA A 72 11.86 -10.91 -7.83
N ALA A 73 11.37 -11.56 -6.77
CA ALA A 73 9.97 -11.45 -6.36
C ALA A 73 9.59 -10.01 -6.00
N LYS A 74 10.46 -9.26 -5.30
CA LYS A 74 10.26 -7.83 -5.00
C LYS A 74 10.24 -6.97 -6.26
N GLU A 75 11.05 -7.29 -7.27
CA GLU A 75 10.99 -6.57 -8.55
C GLU A 75 9.66 -6.80 -9.29
N ILE A 76 9.12 -8.02 -9.24
CA ILE A 76 7.85 -8.40 -9.88
C ILE A 76 6.64 -7.79 -9.17
N LEU A 77 6.62 -7.89 -7.84
CA LEU A 77 5.51 -7.42 -7.02
C LEU A 77 5.62 -5.92 -6.67
N GLY A 78 6.79 -5.31 -6.83
CA GLY A 78 6.99 -3.88 -6.60
C GLY A 78 7.16 -3.50 -5.13
N PRO A 79 7.19 -2.21 -4.81
CA PRO A 79 7.61 -1.70 -3.49
C PRO A 79 6.71 -2.14 -2.32
N ASP A 80 5.49 -2.54 -2.64
CA ASP A 80 4.47 -2.97 -1.68
C ASP A 80 4.57 -4.46 -1.31
N SER A 81 5.66 -5.15 -1.66
CA SER A 81 5.74 -6.61 -1.55
C SER A 81 6.46 -7.14 -0.31
N GLU A 82 7.12 -6.29 0.48
CA GLU A 82 8.05 -6.73 1.54
C GLU A 82 7.42 -7.78 2.48
N ASP A 83 6.27 -7.43 3.05
CA ASP A 83 5.51 -8.23 4.00
C ASP A 83 4.75 -9.41 3.37
N ILE A 84 4.80 -9.54 2.04
CA ILE A 84 4.25 -10.67 1.29
C ILE A 84 5.33 -11.72 1.04
N VAL A 85 6.54 -11.29 0.68
CA VAL A 85 7.62 -12.20 0.25
C VAL A 85 8.59 -12.58 1.37
N SER A 86 8.63 -11.80 2.46
CA SER A 86 9.54 -12.00 3.58
C SER A 86 8.83 -11.77 4.91
N SER A 87 9.21 -12.55 5.91
CA SER A 87 8.83 -12.38 7.30
C SER A 87 10.06 -12.56 8.21
N GLU A 88 9.84 -12.61 9.52
CA GLU A 88 10.88 -12.94 10.50
C GLU A 88 11.22 -14.44 10.52
N ASP A 89 10.50 -15.27 9.75
CA ASP A 89 10.75 -16.71 9.59
C ASP A 89 11.05 -17.06 8.12
N PRO A 90 12.35 -17.08 7.72
CA PRO A 90 12.75 -17.37 6.35
C PRO A 90 12.47 -18.82 5.91
N VAL A 91 12.33 -19.76 6.86
CA VAL A 91 11.99 -21.15 6.55
C VAL A 91 10.53 -21.23 6.15
N MET A 92 9.64 -20.58 6.92
CA MET A 92 8.24 -20.46 6.54
C MET A 92 8.06 -19.72 5.23
N ASP A 93 8.81 -18.64 4.98
CA ASP A 93 8.75 -17.90 3.72
C ASP A 93 9.07 -18.80 2.52
N LYS A 94 10.17 -19.57 2.64
CA LYS A 94 10.57 -20.54 1.63
C LYS A 94 9.52 -21.61 1.41
N ASN A 95 8.96 -22.17 2.49
CA ASN A 95 7.93 -23.19 2.40
C ASN A 95 6.66 -22.66 1.71
N ARG A 96 6.24 -21.42 2.00
CA ARG A 96 5.10 -20.78 1.32
C ARG A 96 5.36 -20.58 -0.17
N ALA A 97 6.54 -20.09 -0.53
CA ALA A 97 6.93 -19.89 -1.94
C ALA A 97 6.95 -21.22 -2.73
N LEU A 98 7.54 -22.27 -2.15
CA LEU A 98 7.61 -23.59 -2.77
C LEU A 98 6.22 -24.26 -2.86
N ALA A 99 5.37 -24.12 -1.85
CA ALA A 99 4.01 -24.63 -1.88
C ALA A 99 3.18 -23.95 -2.98
N PHE A 100 3.31 -22.63 -3.15
CA PHE A 100 2.70 -21.90 -4.25
C PHE A 100 3.18 -22.41 -5.61
N ALA A 101 4.50 -22.55 -5.79
CA ALA A 101 5.08 -23.06 -7.03
C ALA A 101 4.63 -24.51 -7.33
N ALA A 102 4.54 -25.36 -6.31
CA ALA A 102 4.03 -26.71 -6.44
C ALA A 102 2.56 -26.72 -6.91
N LYS A 103 1.71 -25.86 -6.32
CA LYS A 103 0.31 -25.70 -6.75
C LYS A 103 0.20 -25.19 -8.18
N ALA A 104 1.02 -24.22 -8.57
CA ALA A 104 1.05 -23.73 -9.93
C ALA A 104 1.48 -24.81 -10.95
N ASN A 105 2.37 -25.72 -10.55
CA ASN A 105 2.78 -26.86 -11.36
C ASN A 105 1.69 -27.93 -11.52
N GLU A 106 0.79 -28.09 -10.55
CA GLU A 106 -0.37 -28.97 -10.69
C GLU A 106 -1.28 -28.50 -11.83
N LYS A 107 -1.65 -27.21 -11.79
CA LYS A 107 -2.50 -26.56 -12.80
C LYS A 107 -2.34 -25.05 -12.65
N THR A 108 -2.37 -24.35 -13.79
CA THR A 108 -2.42 -22.89 -13.83
C THR A 108 -3.40 -22.44 -14.90
N SER A 109 -4.24 -21.45 -14.58
CA SER A 109 -5.07 -20.76 -15.57
C SER A 109 -5.16 -19.26 -15.25
N ILE A 110 -5.58 -18.46 -16.23
CA ILE A 110 -5.70 -17.01 -16.07
C ILE A 110 -7.11 -16.62 -16.45
N GLU A 111 -7.80 -16.00 -15.52
CA GLU A 111 -9.12 -15.47 -15.73
C GLU A 111 -9.06 -13.95 -15.87
N ILE A 112 -9.58 -13.45 -16.99
CA ILE A 112 -9.80 -12.02 -17.18
C ILE A 112 -11.13 -11.64 -16.55
N ASP A 113 -11.15 -10.57 -15.75
CA ASP A 113 -12.36 -10.08 -15.11
C ASP A 113 -13.38 -9.67 -16.20
N LYS A 114 -14.59 -10.22 -16.11
CA LYS A 114 -15.69 -9.94 -17.05
C LYS A 114 -16.11 -8.47 -17.04
N LYS A 115 -15.94 -7.79 -15.90
CA LYS A 115 -16.31 -6.38 -15.72
C LYS A 115 -15.15 -5.44 -16.05
N ASP A 116 -13.91 -5.92 -15.95
CA ASP A 116 -12.72 -5.15 -16.26
C ASP A 116 -11.69 -5.99 -17.06
N PRO A 117 -11.66 -5.87 -18.40
CA PRO A 117 -10.68 -6.57 -19.24
C PRO A 117 -9.21 -6.19 -18.97
N LYS A 118 -8.96 -5.15 -18.15
CA LYS A 118 -7.62 -4.76 -17.70
C LYS A 118 -7.23 -5.42 -16.39
N ARG A 119 -8.05 -6.32 -15.84
CA ARG A 119 -7.78 -7.07 -14.62
C ARG A 119 -7.81 -8.56 -14.91
N ALA A 120 -6.82 -9.27 -14.40
CA ALA A 120 -6.69 -10.71 -14.52
C ALA A 120 -6.34 -11.32 -13.16
N ILE A 121 -6.82 -12.53 -12.91
CA ILE A 121 -6.51 -13.32 -11.72
C ILE A 121 -5.79 -14.60 -12.16
N LEU A 122 -4.68 -14.91 -11.49
CA LEU A 122 -4.00 -16.19 -11.64
C LEU A 122 -4.73 -17.23 -10.79
N LEU A 123 -5.17 -18.32 -11.40
CA LEU A 123 -5.67 -19.49 -10.69
C LEU A 123 -4.58 -20.56 -10.66
N VAL A 124 -4.35 -21.16 -9.49
CA VAL A 124 -3.34 -22.20 -9.30
C VAL A 124 -3.95 -23.43 -8.63
N GLY A 125 -3.38 -24.60 -8.92
CA GLY A 125 -3.81 -25.86 -8.32
C GLY A 125 -5.07 -26.44 -8.96
N ASN A 126 -5.32 -27.71 -8.64
CA ASN A 126 -6.50 -28.43 -9.15
C ASN A 126 -7.83 -27.89 -8.63
N ASP A 127 -7.80 -27.15 -7.54
CA ASP A 127 -8.90 -26.43 -6.90
C ASP A 127 -9.17 -25.05 -7.51
N ASP A 128 -8.41 -24.66 -8.55
CA ASP A 128 -8.53 -23.37 -9.22
C ASP A 128 -8.43 -22.19 -8.23
N PHE A 129 -7.51 -22.32 -7.26
CA PHE A 129 -7.35 -21.36 -6.18
C PHE A 129 -6.95 -19.97 -6.73
N PRO A 130 -7.74 -18.92 -6.50
CA PRO A 130 -7.44 -17.59 -7.01
C PRO A 130 -6.33 -16.92 -6.18
N LEU A 131 -5.22 -16.59 -6.84
CA LEU A 131 -4.14 -15.80 -6.25
C LEU A 131 -4.70 -14.44 -5.80
N PRO A 132 -4.45 -14.02 -4.55
CA PRO A 132 -5.03 -12.80 -4.00
C PRO A 132 -4.48 -11.52 -4.66
N ILE A 133 -3.31 -11.58 -5.31
CA ILE A 133 -2.68 -10.43 -5.96
C ILE A 133 -3.10 -10.39 -7.44
N PRO A 134 -4.01 -9.47 -7.84
CA PRO A 134 -4.46 -9.42 -9.23
C PRO A 134 -3.37 -8.86 -10.14
N ILE A 135 -3.43 -9.22 -11.41
CA ILE A 135 -2.58 -8.67 -12.47
C ILE A 135 -3.40 -7.62 -13.22
N VAL A 136 -2.89 -6.40 -13.30
CA VAL A 136 -3.61 -5.26 -13.88
C VAL A 136 -2.85 -4.63 -15.03
N LYS A 137 -3.57 -4.17 -16.06
CA LYS A 137 -3.02 -3.52 -17.23
C LYS A 137 -2.96 -2.01 -17.04
N ARG A 138 -1.76 -1.45 -16.96
CA ARG A 138 -1.47 -0.02 -16.83
C ARG A 138 -0.62 0.43 -18.01
N LYS A 139 -1.04 1.47 -18.73
CA LYS A 139 -0.31 2.05 -19.88
C LYS A 139 0.14 1.00 -20.93
N GLY A 140 -0.70 -0.01 -21.17
CA GLY A 140 -0.43 -1.06 -22.16
C GLY A 140 0.37 -2.26 -21.64
N LYS A 141 0.97 -2.18 -20.45
CA LYS A 141 1.72 -3.26 -19.80
C LYS A 141 0.96 -3.85 -18.62
N TRP A 142 1.27 -5.09 -18.26
CA TRP A 142 0.71 -5.81 -17.13
C TRP A 142 1.67 -5.79 -15.95
N SER A 143 1.16 -5.56 -14.74
CA SER A 143 1.91 -5.70 -13.49
C SER A 143 0.98 -6.11 -12.36
N PHE A 144 1.53 -6.66 -11.27
CA PHE A 144 0.72 -7.03 -10.12
C PHE A 144 0.22 -5.78 -9.36
N ASP A 145 -1.04 -5.79 -8.93
CA ASP A 145 -1.57 -4.81 -7.98
C ASP A 145 -1.38 -5.30 -6.55
N THR A 146 -0.15 -5.14 -6.07
CA THR A 146 0.28 -5.63 -4.76
C THR A 146 -0.40 -4.91 -3.60
N LYS A 147 -0.79 -3.65 -3.79
CA LYS A 147 -1.56 -2.90 -2.79
C LYS A 147 -2.92 -3.56 -2.53
N VAL A 148 -3.67 -3.84 -3.60
CA VAL A 148 -4.95 -4.56 -3.50
C VAL A 148 -4.73 -5.98 -3.00
N GLY A 149 -3.69 -6.66 -3.50
CA GLY A 149 -3.37 -8.02 -3.10
C GLY A 149 -3.05 -8.17 -1.60
N ARG A 150 -2.34 -7.21 -1.02
CA ARG A 150 -2.02 -7.20 0.41
C ARG A 150 -3.26 -7.07 1.29
N GLU A 151 -4.21 -6.20 0.90
CA GLU A 151 -5.49 -6.07 1.59
C GLU A 151 -6.28 -7.38 1.53
N GLU A 152 -6.32 -8.02 0.36
CA GLU A 152 -6.96 -9.33 0.19
C GLU A 152 -6.30 -10.43 1.04
N ILE A 153 -4.97 -10.48 1.09
CA ILE A 153 -4.23 -11.43 1.94
C ILE A 153 -4.60 -11.22 3.41
N LEU A 154 -4.65 -9.97 3.87
CA LEU A 154 -5.07 -9.64 5.23
C LEU A 154 -6.50 -10.10 5.51
N ASN A 155 -7.43 -9.81 4.60
CA ASN A 155 -8.83 -10.20 4.72
C ASN A 155 -9.00 -11.72 4.80
N ARG A 156 -8.26 -12.48 3.98
CA ARG A 156 -8.25 -13.95 4.04
C ARG A 156 -7.71 -14.47 5.37
N ARG A 157 -6.67 -13.84 5.92
CA ARG A 157 -6.13 -14.22 7.24
C ARG A 157 -7.14 -13.95 8.35
N ILE A 158 -7.82 -12.80 8.31
CA ILE A 158 -8.88 -12.47 9.26
C ILE A 158 -10.00 -13.53 9.17
N GLY A 159 -10.50 -13.81 7.97
CA GLY A 159 -11.56 -14.80 7.78
C GLY A 159 -11.15 -16.20 8.26
N ALA A 160 -9.92 -16.65 7.99
CA ALA A 160 -9.42 -17.93 8.49
C ALA A 160 -9.33 -17.98 10.02
N ASN A 161 -8.86 -16.89 10.64
CA ASN A 161 -8.78 -16.79 12.11
C ASN A 161 -10.18 -16.77 12.76
N GLU A 162 -11.14 -16.09 12.13
CA GLU A 162 -12.54 -16.07 12.59
C GLU A 162 -13.18 -17.46 12.52
N LEU A 163 -12.98 -18.19 11.43
CA LEU A 163 -13.46 -19.58 11.29
C LEU A 163 -12.82 -20.51 12.33
N ASN A 164 -11.51 -20.37 12.58
CA ASN A 164 -10.82 -21.14 13.62
C ASN A 164 -11.37 -20.83 15.03
N ALA A 165 -11.63 -19.56 15.34
CA ALA A 165 -12.24 -19.19 16.61
C ALA A 165 -13.62 -19.84 16.82
N ILE A 166 -14.44 -19.91 15.76
CA ILE A 166 -15.73 -20.61 15.81
C ILE A 166 -15.53 -22.11 16.07
N GLU A 167 -14.56 -22.73 15.42
CA GLU A 167 -14.24 -24.15 15.60
C GLU A 167 -13.80 -24.46 17.04
N ILE A 168 -12.94 -23.61 17.62
CA ILE A 168 -12.52 -23.73 19.03
C ILE A 168 -13.71 -23.63 19.97
N CYS A 169 -14.61 -22.66 19.76
CA CYS A 169 -15.81 -22.50 20.58
C CYS A 169 -16.72 -23.73 20.50
N ARG A 170 -16.86 -24.35 19.31
CA ARG A 170 -17.62 -25.60 19.13
C ARG A 170 -16.95 -26.76 19.86
N GLY A 171 -15.64 -26.94 19.70
CA GLY A 171 -14.89 -27.98 20.38
C GLY A 171 -14.95 -27.87 21.90
N PHE A 172 -15.00 -26.66 22.45
CA PHE A 172 -15.23 -26.45 23.89
C PHE A 172 -16.63 -26.91 24.33
N ASP A 173 -17.68 -26.53 23.59
CA ASP A 173 -19.06 -26.95 23.89
C ASP A 173 -19.23 -28.47 23.78
N GLU A 174 -18.65 -29.09 22.74
CA GLU A 174 -18.62 -30.54 22.57
C GLU A 174 -17.93 -31.22 23.76
N ALA A 175 -16.77 -30.72 24.18
CA ALA A 175 -16.07 -31.24 25.35
C ALA A 175 -16.89 -31.09 26.64
N GLN A 176 -17.66 -30.01 26.81
CA GLN A 176 -18.54 -29.84 27.98
C GLN A 176 -19.71 -30.82 27.99
N HIS A 177 -20.27 -31.20 26.84
CA HIS A 177 -21.36 -32.16 26.77
C HIS A 177 -20.92 -33.61 27.02
N GLU A 178 -19.64 -33.93 26.82
CA GLU A 178 -19.09 -35.26 27.06
C GLU A 178 -18.82 -35.55 28.56
N TYR A 179 -18.68 -34.52 29.39
CA TYR A 179 -18.46 -34.61 30.84
C TYR A 179 -19.76 -34.54 31.65
#